data_AF-A0A8X6UUB8-F1
#
_entry.id   AF-A0A8X6UUB8-F1
#
_cell.length_a   1.000
_cell.length_b   1.000
_cell.length_c   1.000
_cell.angle_alpha   90.00
_cell.angle_beta   90.00
_cell.angle_gamma   90.00
#
_symmetry.space_group_name_H-M   'P 1'
#
loop_
_entity.id
_entity.type
_entity.pdbx_description
1 polymer ?
#
loop_
_entity_poly.entity_id
_entity_poly.type
_entity_poly.pdbx_seq_one_letter_code
_entity_poly.pdbx_strand_id
1 'polypeptide(L)'
;NLKDAVRKGRPQKLDGDILKSRVNSDPRQTIEELSLKIGCPWSTVQYHLLRKKMYKQGIWVPHELTETALDQRRTICAALLSRYEAVCFSIN
;
A
#
# COMPACT_ATOMS: atom_id res chain seq x y z
N ASN A 1 -7.04 9.72 47.25
CA ASN A 1 -6.73 10.00 45.82
C ASN A 1 -6.59 8.70 45.05
N LEU A 2 -7.65 8.26 44.36
CA LEU A 2 -7.61 7.07 43.51
C LEU A 2 -6.99 7.47 42.16
N LYS A 3 -5.89 6.82 41.76
CA LYS A 3 -5.26 7.07 40.46
C LYS A 3 -5.99 6.25 39.41
N ASP A 4 -6.63 6.93 38.46
CA ASP A 4 -7.30 6.28 37.33
C ASP A 4 -6.21 5.72 36.39
N ALA A 5 -6.07 4.40 36.35
CA ALA A 5 -5.14 3.73 35.46
C ALA A 5 -5.74 3.63 34.06
N VAL A 6 -4.89 3.62 33.02
CA VAL A 6 -5.34 3.47 31.63
C VAL A 6 -6.13 2.17 31.51
N ARG A 7 -7.42 2.29 31.21
CA ARG A 7 -8.30 1.14 31.02
C ARG A 7 -7.86 0.40 29.77
N LYS A 8 -7.55 -0.90 29.91
CA LYS A 8 -7.38 -1.78 28.75
C LYS A 8 -8.73 -1.86 28.04
N GLY A 9 -8.83 -1.18 26.91
CA GLY A 9 -10.02 -1.20 26.06
C GLY A 9 -10.32 -2.61 25.56
N ARG A 10 -11.45 -2.75 24.83
CA ARG A 10 -11.83 -4.04 24.23
C ARG A 10 -10.68 -4.57 23.34
N PRO A 11 -10.22 -5.81 23.53
CA PRO A 11 -9.19 -6.38 22.68
C PRO A 11 -9.64 -6.36 21.21
N GLN A 12 -8.77 -5.89 20.32
CA GLN A 12 -9.05 -5.90 18.88
C GLN A 12 -9.05 -7.36 18.41
N LYS A 13 -10.18 -7.80 17.85
CA LYS A 13 -10.38 -9.18 17.40
C LYS A 13 -9.58 -9.50 16.11
N LEU A 14 -9.24 -8.46 15.34
CA LEU A 14 -8.52 -8.59 14.08
C LEU A 14 -7.12 -7.99 14.22
N ASP A 15 -6.12 -8.82 13.96
CA ASP A 15 -4.73 -8.39 13.86
C ASP A 15 -4.54 -7.47 12.64
N GLY A 16 -4.00 -6.27 12.90
CA GLY A 16 -3.75 -5.27 11.87
C GLY A 16 -2.68 -5.69 10.87
N ASP A 17 -1.70 -6.50 11.30
CA ASP A 17 -0.58 -6.90 10.44
C ASP A 17 -1.01 -7.98 9.45
N ILE A 18 -1.88 -8.91 9.87
CA ILE A 18 -2.51 -9.90 8.99
C ILE A 18 -3.38 -9.21 7.92
N LEU A 19 -4.19 -8.22 8.31
CA LEU A 19 -4.99 -7.48 7.34
C LEU A 19 -4.11 -6.72 6.35
N LYS A 20 -2.97 -6.18 6.81
CA LYS A 20 -2.05 -5.37 6.00
C LYS A 20 -1.30 -6.20 4.98
N SER A 21 -0.84 -7.38 5.37
CA SER A 21 -0.17 -8.29 4.44
C SER A 21 -1.10 -8.70 3.30
N ARG A 22 -2.38 -9.01 3.59
CA ARG A 22 -3.36 -9.37 2.57
C ARG A 22 -3.65 -8.22 1.60
N VAL A 23 -3.93 -7.02 2.11
CA VAL A 23 -4.18 -5.83 1.27
C VAL A 23 -2.97 -5.48 0.41
N ASN A 24 -1.75 -5.63 0.92
CA ASN A 24 -0.54 -5.35 0.15
C ASN A 24 -0.26 -6.41 -0.93
N SER A 25 -0.60 -7.68 -0.67
CA SER A 25 -0.42 -8.75 -1.64
C SER A 25 -1.34 -8.59 -2.86
N ASP A 26 -2.56 -8.13 -2.63
CA ASP A 26 -3.55 -7.90 -3.68
C ASP A 26 -4.46 -6.73 -3.27
N PRO A 27 -4.15 -5.51 -3.73
CA PRO A 27 -4.89 -4.31 -3.35
C PRO A 27 -6.27 -4.21 -4.01
N ARG A 28 -6.60 -5.11 -4.94
CA ARG A 28 -7.90 -5.12 -5.65
C ARG A 28 -8.98 -5.94 -4.96
N GLN A 29 -8.63 -6.64 -3.88
CA GLN A 29 -9.58 -7.47 -3.13
C GLN A 29 -10.70 -6.64 -2.54
N THR A 30 -11.91 -7.19 -2.63
CA THR A 30 -13.07 -6.61 -1.97
C THR A 30 -13.06 -6.86 -0.47
N ILE A 31 -13.79 -6.04 0.29
CA ILE A 31 -13.96 -6.24 1.74
C ILE A 31 -14.62 -7.59 2.03
N GLU A 32 -15.51 -8.06 1.14
CA GLU A 32 -16.16 -9.36 1.25
C GLU A 32 -15.18 -10.52 1.11
N GLU A 33 -14.32 -10.51 0.08
CA GLU A 33 -13.26 -11.51 -0.06
C GLU A 33 -12.32 -11.52 1.15
N LEU A 34 -11.92 -10.34 1.64
CA LEU A 34 -11.08 -10.22 2.82
C LEU A 34 -11.78 -10.79 4.06
N SER A 35 -13.08 -10.56 4.20
CA SER A 35 -13.89 -11.08 5.31
C SER A 35 -13.92 -12.61 5.31
N LEU A 36 -14.10 -13.23 4.14
CA LEU A 36 -14.10 -14.67 3.96
C LEU A 36 -12.71 -15.27 4.22
N LYS A 37 -11.66 -14.67 3.66
CA LYS A 37 -10.26 -15.13 3.79
C LYS A 37 -9.73 -15.02 5.22
N ILE A 38 -10.18 -14.03 5.98
CA ILE A 38 -9.73 -13.79 7.36
C ILE A 38 -10.68 -14.45 8.38
N GLY A 39 -11.91 -14.80 7.98
CA GLY A 39 -12.93 -15.33 8.88
C GLY A 39 -13.48 -14.29 9.85
N CYS A 40 -13.49 -13.02 9.46
CA CYS A 40 -14.01 -11.91 10.25
C CYS A 40 -15.26 -11.32 9.61
N PRO A 41 -16.21 -10.77 10.38
CA PRO A 41 -17.37 -10.08 9.81
C PRO A 41 -16.95 -8.93 8.90
N TRP A 42 -17.66 -8.75 7.81
CA TRP A 42 -17.43 -7.68 6.83
C TRP A 42 -17.26 -6.29 7.47
N SER A 43 -18.12 -5.95 8.43
CA SER A 43 -18.09 -4.67 9.16
C SER A 43 -16.82 -4.49 10.00
N THR A 44 -16.27 -5.59 10.53
CA THR A 44 -15.00 -5.56 11.28
C THR A 44 -13.84 -5.25 10.35
N VAL A 45 -13.82 -5.89 9.17
CA VAL A 45 -12.80 -5.62 8.14
C VAL A 45 -12.88 -4.16 7.67
N GLN A 46 -14.08 -3.66 7.34
CA GLN A 46 -14.30 -2.28 6.92
C GLN A 46 -13.80 -1.27 7.98
N TYR A 47 -14.19 -1.46 9.25
CA TYR A 47 -13.78 -0.58 10.34
C TYR A 47 -12.25 -0.53 10.49
N HIS A 48 -11.57 -1.67 10.40
CA HIS A 48 -10.13 -1.75 10.52
C HIS A 48 -9.41 -1.09 9.33
N LEU A 49 -9.87 -1.33 8.10
CA LEU A 49 -9.30 -0.71 6.90
C LEU A 49 -9.35 0.82 6.94
N LEU A 50 -10.50 1.38 7.37
CA LEU A 50 -10.70 2.82 7.53
C LEU A 50 -9.83 3.39 8.66
N ARG A 51 -9.86 2.78 9.84
CA ARG A 51 -9.12 3.26 11.02
C ARG A 51 -7.61 3.28 10.80
N LYS A 52 -7.08 2.34 10.01
CA LYS A 52 -5.65 2.21 9.74
C LYS A 52 -5.23 2.83 8.42
N LYS A 53 -6.14 3.47 7.67
CA LYS A 53 -5.89 4.07 6.34
C LYS A 53 -5.23 3.10 5.36
N MET A 54 -5.63 1.83 5.43
CA MET A 54 -5.04 0.74 4.65
C MET A 54 -5.69 0.58 3.27
N TYR A 55 -6.90 1.08 3.11
CA TYR A 55 -7.59 1.08 1.84
C TYR A 55 -7.23 2.34 1.04
N LYS A 56 -6.59 2.13 -0.12
CA LYS A 56 -6.31 3.18 -1.10
C LYS A 56 -6.99 2.79 -2.40
N GLN A 57 -7.59 3.77 -3.08
CA GLN A 57 -8.12 3.54 -4.42
C GLN A 57 -6.99 3.11 -5.36
N GLY A 58 -7.34 2.31 -6.37
CA GLY A 58 -6.40 1.93 -7.42
C GLY A 58 -5.83 3.15 -8.12
N ILE A 59 -4.55 3.09 -8.48
CA ILE A 59 -3.90 4.11 -9.32
C ILE A 59 -4.33 3.86 -10.76
N TRP A 60 -4.83 4.88 -11.44
CA TRP A 60 -5.09 4.79 -12.87
C TRP A 60 -3.78 4.77 -13.63
N VAL A 61 -3.59 3.73 -14.44
CA VAL A 61 -2.41 3.55 -15.30
C VAL A 61 -2.87 3.70 -16.75
N PRO A 62 -2.29 4.62 -17.55
CA PRO A 62 -2.81 4.96 -18.89
C PRO A 62 -2.92 3.78 -19.87
N HIS A 63 -1.97 2.85 -19.81
CA HIS A 63 -1.94 1.65 -20.64
C HIS A 63 -1.03 0.61 -19.98
N GLU A 64 -1.28 -0.66 -20.27
CA GLU A 64 -0.40 -1.75 -19.88
C GLU A 64 0.83 -1.76 -20.80
N LEU A 65 2.02 -1.79 -20.20
CA LEU A 65 3.28 -1.80 -20.94
C LEU A 65 3.77 -3.23 -21.14
N THR A 66 4.27 -3.53 -22.34
CA THR A 66 4.99 -4.77 -22.59
C THR A 66 6.34 -4.76 -21.86
N GLU A 67 6.92 -5.93 -21.62
CA GLU A 67 8.25 -6.07 -21.02
C GLU A 67 9.31 -5.30 -21.81
N THR A 68 9.26 -5.38 -23.14
CA THR A 68 10.14 -4.61 -24.02
C THR A 68 9.99 -3.10 -23.87
N ALA A 69 8.76 -2.60 -23.74
CA ALA A 69 8.49 -1.18 -23.55
C ALA A 69 8.95 -0.69 -22.16
N LEU A 70 8.85 -1.54 -21.13
CA LEU A 70 9.39 -1.25 -19.81
C LEU A 70 10.92 -1.09 -19.85
N ASP A 71 11.60 -1.99 -20.54
CA ASP A 71 13.07 -2.01 -20.61
C ASP A 71 13.63 -0.83 -21.43
N GLN A 72 12.97 -0.50 -22.55
CA GLN A 72 13.26 0.71 -23.32
C GLN A 72 13.10 1.97 -22.46
N ARG A 73 11.99 2.09 -21.73
CA ARG A 73 11.75 3.24 -20.84
C ARG A 73 12.83 3.35 -19.76
N ARG A 74 13.20 2.23 -19.12
CA ARG A 74 14.28 2.22 -18.12
C ARG A 74 15.59 2.71 -18.71
N THR A 75 15.96 2.21 -19.89
CA THR A 75 17.21 2.56 -20.58
C THR A 75 17.26 4.05 -20.97
N ILE A 76 16.17 4.56 -21.56
CA ILE A 76 16.06 5.97 -21.95
C ILE A 76 16.16 6.87 -20.72
N CYS A 77 15.41 6.58 -19.66
CA CYS A 77 15.46 7.36 -18.43
C CYS A 77 16.86 7.37 -17.81
N ALA A 78 17.55 6.23 -17.76
CA ALA A 78 18.92 6.15 -17.25
C ALA A 78 19.89 7.00 -18.08
N ALA A 79 19.83 6.92 -19.41
CA ALA A 79 20.67 7.72 -20.30
C ALA A 79 20.41 9.23 -20.16
N LEU A 80 19.14 9.64 -20.05
CA LEU A 80 18.76 11.04 -19.83
C LEU A 80 19.29 11.56 -18.49
N LEU A 81 19.21 10.74 -17.43
CA LEU A 81 19.70 11.08 -16.10
C LEU A 81 21.24 11.21 -16.09
N SER A 82 21.96 10.24 -16.65
CA SER A 82 23.43 10.31 -16.77
C SER A 82 23.89 11.53 -17.54
N ARG A 83 23.18 11.90 -18.62
CA ARG A 83 23.49 13.12 -19.37
C ARG A 83 23.28 14.37 -18.52
N TYR A 84 22.18 14.44 -17.77
CA TYR A 84 21.90 15.58 -16.89
C TYR A 84 23.00 15.75 -15.83
N GLU A 85 23.39 14.66 -15.18
CA GLU A 85 24.47 14.65 -14.18
C GLU A 85 25.80 15.08 -14.79
N ALA A 86 26.20 14.50 -15.93
CA ALA A 86 27.45 14.85 -16.61
C ALA A 86 27.51 16.33 -17.01
N VAL A 87 26.39 16.91 -17.46
CA VAL A 87 26.31 18.34 -17.77
C VAL A 87 26.40 19.19 -16.50
N CYS A 88 25.78 18.77 -15.39
CA CYS A 88 25.83 19.52 -14.12
C CYS A 88 27.21 19.51 -13.45
N PHE A 89 28.01 18.45 -13.64
CA PHE A 89 29.40 18.36 -13.15
C PHE A 89 30.41 19.06 -14.06
N SER A 90 30.03 19.42 -15.29
CA SER A 90 30.92 20.13 -16.23
C SER A 90 30.77 21.66 -16.16
N ILE A 91 29.81 22.17 -15.37
CA ILE A 91 29.46 23.60 -15.27
C ILE A 91 29.78 24.17 -13.85
N ASN A 92 30.31 23.36 -12.93
CA ASN A 92 30.94 23.83 -11.68
C ASN A 92 32.45 23.64 -11.76
#